data_AF-A0A3N5RXJ3-F1
#
_entry.id   AF-A0A3N5RXJ3-F1
#
_cell.length_a   1.000
_cell.length_b   1.000
_cell.length_c   1.000
_cell.angle_alpha   90.00
_cell.angle_beta   90.00
_cell.angle_gamma   90.00
#
_symmetry.space_group_name_H-M   'P 1'
#
loop_
_entity.id
_entity.type
_entity.pdbx_description
1 polymer ?
#
loop_
_entity_poly.entity_id
_entity_poly.type
_entity_poly.pdbx_seq_one_letter_code
_entity_poly.pdbx_strand_id
1 'polypeptide(L)'
;MNRDDRMMTDTSVFEGQQVMICEKLDGENTTWYKDYMHARSLDSDAHPSRNWVKNLWAQHGYEIPEGWRVCGENMYAKHAIHYTNEKGNALQTYFYMFSIWNEKNICLSWDETEEWAELLGITHVPVFYKGIWDMNYIQELNKRMESNPDTIEGYVVRLSREYHYSEFRNVCGKYVRKNHVQNNHGHWSTQKIIKNELKNFESYANH
;
A
#
# COMPACT_ATOMS: atom_id res chain seq x y z
N MET A 1 3.14 21.83 -5.87
CA MET A 1 1.97 20.94 -5.85
C MET A 1 1.99 20.13 -7.14
N ASN A 2 2.26 18.82 -7.06
CA ASN A 2 2.18 17.95 -8.22
C ASN A 2 0.71 17.62 -8.52
N ARG A 3 0.37 17.40 -9.79
CA ARG A 3 -1.01 17.17 -10.30
C ARG A 3 -1.75 15.96 -9.70
N ASP A 4 -1.06 15.11 -8.94
CA ASP A 4 -1.55 13.82 -8.44
C ASP A 4 -1.85 13.76 -6.93
N ASP A 5 -1.72 14.90 -6.23
CA ASP A 5 -2.17 15.05 -4.86
C ASP A 5 -3.55 15.69 -4.81
N ARG A 6 -4.55 14.95 -5.31
CA ARG A 6 -5.95 15.32 -5.12
C ARG A 6 -6.45 14.70 -3.82
N MET A 7 -6.73 15.55 -2.83
CA MET A 7 -7.55 15.18 -1.67
C MET A 7 -8.97 14.92 -2.18
N MET A 8 -9.64 13.86 -1.70
CA MET A 8 -11.08 13.72 -1.92
C MET A 8 -11.75 14.92 -1.26
N THR A 9 -12.42 15.75 -2.06
CA THR A 9 -13.07 16.98 -1.59
C THR A 9 -14.43 16.72 -0.95
N ASP A 10 -14.98 15.51 -1.16
CA ASP A 10 -16.26 15.05 -0.64
C ASP A 10 -16.12 13.61 -0.15
N THR A 11 -16.54 13.36 1.09
CA THR A 11 -16.54 12.04 1.74
C THR A 11 -17.95 11.46 1.88
N SER A 12 -18.99 12.14 1.37
CA SER A 12 -20.40 11.73 1.46
C SER A 12 -20.66 10.32 0.93
N VAL A 13 -19.88 9.91 -0.08
CA VAL A 13 -19.89 8.57 -0.67
C VAL A 13 -19.65 7.44 0.35
N PHE A 14 -18.99 7.73 1.48
CA PHE A 14 -18.72 6.76 2.52
C PHE A 14 -19.80 6.72 3.61
N GLU A 15 -20.66 7.74 3.71
CA GLU A 15 -21.64 7.83 4.79
C GLU A 15 -22.60 6.63 4.79
N GLY A 16 -22.69 5.95 5.94
CA GLY A 16 -23.50 4.74 6.10
C GLY A 16 -22.96 3.50 5.36
N GLN A 17 -21.82 3.60 4.68
CA GLN A 17 -21.23 2.49 3.94
C GLN A 17 -20.18 1.75 4.77
N GLN A 18 -19.98 0.47 4.46
CA GLN A 18 -18.83 -0.30 4.92
C GLN A 18 -17.57 0.17 4.19
N VAL A 19 -16.55 0.57 4.94
CA VAL A 19 -15.27 1.06 4.44
C VAL A 19 -14.12 0.23 4.97
N MET A 20 -13.01 0.33 4.26
CA MET A 20 -11.71 -0.15 4.67
C MET A 20 -10.73 0.99 4.68
N ILE A 21 -10.00 1.13 5.79
CA ILE A 21 -8.93 2.11 5.94
C ILE A 21 -7.65 1.35 6.21
N CYS A 22 -6.71 1.47 5.28
CA CYS A 22 -5.41 0.82 5.36
C CYS A 22 -4.29 1.85 5.49
N GLU A 23 -3.19 1.44 6.09
CA GLU A 23 -1.97 2.23 6.09
C GLU A 23 -1.53 2.50 4.65
N LYS A 24 -1.24 3.77 4.36
CA LYS A 24 -0.55 4.13 3.14
C LYS A 24 0.94 3.96 3.42
N LEU A 25 1.52 2.88 2.90
CA LEU A 25 2.96 2.65 2.99
C LEU A 25 3.71 3.53 1.99
N ASP A 26 4.88 4.02 2.38
CA ASP A 26 5.75 4.88 1.58
C ASP A 26 6.81 4.06 0.86
N GLY A 27 6.43 3.55 -0.32
CA GLY A 27 7.30 2.76 -1.18
C GLY A 27 7.04 3.00 -2.66
N GLU A 28 7.29 1.98 -3.47
CA GLU A 28 7.08 2.00 -4.91
C GLU A 28 5.89 1.13 -5.31
N ASN A 29 4.81 1.78 -5.75
CA ASN A 29 3.69 1.07 -6.34
C ASN A 29 4.13 0.13 -7.48
N THR A 30 3.69 -1.13 -7.35
CA THR A 30 4.06 -2.24 -8.20
C THR A 30 2.80 -3.06 -8.52
N THR A 31 2.62 -3.42 -9.79
CA THR A 31 1.50 -4.22 -10.28
C THR A 31 2.01 -5.52 -10.87
N TRP A 32 1.42 -6.63 -10.45
CA TRP A 32 1.70 -7.98 -10.93
C TRP A 32 0.54 -8.48 -11.77
N TYR A 33 0.88 -9.05 -12.91
CA TYR A 33 0.04 -9.92 -13.71
C TYR A 33 0.61 -11.33 -13.66
N LYS A 34 -0.06 -12.26 -14.31
CA LYS A 34 0.38 -13.66 -14.38
C LYS A 34 1.79 -13.82 -14.95
N ASP A 35 2.07 -13.10 -16.03
CA ASP A 35 3.20 -13.28 -16.93
C ASP A 35 4.16 -12.07 -16.99
N TYR A 36 3.78 -10.94 -16.38
CA TYR A 36 4.66 -9.80 -16.19
C TYR A 36 4.34 -9.01 -14.92
N MET A 37 5.25 -8.09 -14.56
CA MET A 37 5.01 -7.08 -13.54
C MET A 37 5.62 -5.75 -13.96
N HIS A 38 5.11 -4.65 -13.41
CA HIS A 38 5.67 -3.32 -13.66
C HIS A 38 5.52 -2.40 -12.44
N ALA A 39 6.40 -1.41 -12.33
CA ALA A 39 6.22 -0.30 -11.40
C ALA A 39 5.19 0.70 -11.95
N ARG A 40 4.81 1.71 -11.16
CA ARG A 40 3.84 2.75 -11.59
C ARG A 40 4.21 3.42 -12.92
N SER A 41 5.50 3.74 -13.12
CA SER A 41 5.98 4.25 -14.40
C SER A 41 6.37 3.09 -15.30
N LEU A 42 5.76 3.00 -16.48
CA LEU A 42 6.08 2.00 -17.49
C LEU A 42 7.49 2.21 -18.07
N ASP A 43 8.01 3.43 -18.02
CA ASP A 43 9.35 3.81 -18.51
C ASP A 43 10.44 3.71 -17.42
N SER A 44 10.29 2.79 -16.48
CA SER A 44 11.22 2.71 -15.36
C SER A 44 12.37 1.74 -15.64
N ASP A 45 13.57 2.29 -15.85
CA ASP A 45 14.82 1.54 -15.96
C ASP A 45 14.98 0.51 -14.84
N ALA A 46 15.68 -0.58 -15.13
CA ALA A 46 16.00 -1.62 -14.15
C ALA A 46 16.65 -1.01 -12.90
N HIS A 47 15.93 -1.02 -11.78
CA HIS A 47 16.41 -0.49 -10.51
C HIS A 47 16.65 -1.64 -9.52
N PRO A 48 17.85 -1.75 -8.89
CA PRO A 48 18.19 -2.89 -8.03
C PRO A 48 17.23 -3.13 -6.86
N SER A 49 16.50 -2.12 -6.39
CA SER A 49 15.46 -2.27 -5.36
C SER A 49 14.26 -3.11 -5.79
N ARG A 50 14.11 -3.38 -7.10
CA ARG A 50 13.02 -4.20 -7.64
C ARG A 50 13.35 -5.68 -7.71
N ASN A 51 14.62 -6.06 -7.52
CA ASN A 51 15.03 -7.46 -7.63
C ASN A 51 14.31 -8.36 -6.61
N TRP A 52 14.10 -7.86 -5.39
CA TRP A 52 13.40 -8.63 -4.36
C TRP A 52 11.95 -8.91 -4.75
N VAL A 53 11.20 -7.86 -5.14
CA VAL A 53 9.78 -8.02 -5.52
C VAL A 53 9.64 -8.81 -6.82
N LYS A 54 10.59 -8.71 -7.74
CA LYS A 54 10.64 -9.53 -8.97
C LYS A 54 10.86 -11.00 -8.68
N ASN A 55 11.73 -11.32 -7.73
CA ASN A 55 11.94 -12.71 -7.31
C ASN A 55 10.72 -13.28 -6.59
N LEU A 56 10.01 -12.47 -5.79
CA LEU A 56 8.76 -12.89 -5.17
C LEU A 56 7.68 -13.12 -6.23
N TRP A 57 7.52 -12.19 -7.18
CA TRP A 57 6.60 -12.35 -8.30
C TRP A 57 6.91 -13.61 -9.12
N ALA A 58 8.18 -13.93 -9.39
CA ALA A 58 8.53 -15.14 -10.14
C ALA A 58 8.13 -16.45 -9.41
N GLN A 59 7.93 -16.41 -8.09
CA GLN A 59 7.51 -17.56 -7.28
C GLN A 59 5.99 -17.71 -7.16
N HIS A 60 5.22 -16.63 -7.34
CA HIS A 60 3.77 -16.63 -7.06
C HIS A 60 2.92 -16.12 -8.23
N GLY A 61 3.50 -15.34 -9.13
CA GLY A 61 2.79 -14.64 -10.20
C GLY A 61 2.00 -15.57 -11.11
N TYR A 62 2.49 -16.79 -11.35
CA TYR A 62 1.81 -17.77 -12.20
C TYR A 62 0.45 -18.23 -11.65
N GLU A 63 0.18 -18.02 -10.34
CA GLU A 63 -1.08 -18.35 -9.68
C GLU A 63 -2.15 -17.27 -9.89
N ILE A 64 -1.76 -16.07 -10.37
CA ILE A 64 -2.70 -15.01 -10.72
C ILE A 64 -3.49 -15.45 -11.97
N PRO A 65 -4.83 -15.37 -11.96
CA PRO A 65 -5.64 -15.69 -13.13
C PRO A 65 -5.33 -14.82 -14.35
N GLU A 66 -5.62 -15.34 -15.53
CA GLU A 66 -5.39 -14.61 -16.79
C GLU A 66 -6.22 -13.32 -16.83
N GLY A 67 -5.59 -12.20 -17.22
CA GLY A 67 -6.23 -10.88 -17.24
C GLY A 67 -6.45 -10.23 -15.87
N TRP A 68 -6.08 -10.87 -14.76
CA TRP A 68 -6.15 -10.30 -13.43
C TRP A 68 -4.87 -9.56 -13.07
N ARG A 69 -4.95 -8.66 -12.09
CA ARG A 69 -3.78 -7.96 -11.55
C ARG A 69 -3.82 -7.78 -10.04
N VAL A 70 -2.68 -8.01 -9.41
CA VAL A 70 -2.42 -7.69 -8.01
C VAL A 70 -1.66 -6.38 -7.96
N CYS A 71 -2.18 -5.40 -7.24
CA CYS A 71 -1.53 -4.13 -7.01
C CYS A 71 -1.04 -4.08 -5.55
N GLY A 72 0.24 -3.74 -5.39
CA GLY A 72 0.87 -3.63 -4.08
C GLY A 72 1.96 -2.56 -4.04
N GLU A 73 2.59 -2.47 -2.88
CA GLU A 73 3.66 -1.52 -2.59
C GLU A 73 4.97 -2.28 -2.36
N ASN A 74 5.99 -2.00 -3.17
CA ASN A 74 7.36 -2.48 -2.98
C ASN A 74 8.08 -1.58 -1.97
N MET A 75 8.43 -2.15 -0.84
CA MET A 75 8.99 -1.47 0.32
C MET A 75 10.49 -1.75 0.52
N TYR A 76 11.17 -2.33 -0.47
CA TYR A 76 12.59 -2.71 -0.30
C TYR A 76 13.51 -1.52 0.00
N ALA A 77 13.33 -0.42 -0.73
CA ALA A 77 14.12 0.79 -0.58
C ALA A 77 13.38 1.83 0.27
N LYS A 78 14.13 2.54 1.11
CA LYS A 78 13.67 3.72 1.83
C LYS A 78 13.25 4.82 0.83
N HIS A 79 12.09 5.40 1.07
CA HIS A 79 11.62 6.63 0.42
C HIS A 79 11.74 7.82 1.39
N ALA A 80 10.65 8.50 1.73
CA ALA A 80 10.67 9.55 2.75
C ALA A 80 10.76 8.96 4.16
N ILE A 81 10.03 7.86 4.42
CA ILE A 81 10.04 7.11 5.68
C ILE A 81 11.08 6.00 5.59
N HIS A 82 11.90 5.90 6.64
CA HIS A 82 12.78 4.76 6.86
C HIS A 82 12.13 3.83 7.86
N TYR A 83 11.85 2.61 7.43
CA TYR A 83 11.27 1.57 8.27
C TYR A 83 12.40 0.81 8.98
N THR A 84 12.51 0.95 10.30
CA THR A 84 13.56 0.35 11.12
C THR A 84 13.01 -0.24 12.42
N ASN A 85 13.74 -1.21 12.99
CA ASN A 85 13.38 -1.80 14.28
C ASN A 85 13.52 -0.74 15.39
N GLU A 86 14.55 0.12 15.31
CA GLU A 86 14.78 1.22 16.26
C GLU A 86 13.58 2.16 16.38
N LYS A 87 12.92 2.47 15.25
CA LYS A 87 11.74 3.35 15.21
C LYS A 87 10.43 2.62 15.53
N GLY A 88 10.47 1.31 15.78
CA GLY A 88 9.29 0.48 16.02
C GLY A 88 8.36 0.33 14.80
N ASN A 89 8.83 0.70 13.60
CA ASN A 89 8.06 0.62 12.35
C ASN A 89 8.66 -0.36 11.33
N ALA A 90 9.55 -1.27 11.72
CA ALA A 90 10.07 -2.28 10.79
C ALA A 90 8.96 -3.08 10.09
N LEU A 91 9.25 -3.52 8.87
CA LEU A 91 8.29 -4.19 7.98
C LEU A 91 8.18 -5.69 8.28
N GLN A 92 7.02 -6.28 8.04
CA GLN A 92 6.86 -7.74 8.04
C GLN A 92 7.44 -8.38 6.77
N THR A 93 7.31 -7.70 5.63
CA THR A 93 7.78 -8.14 4.31
C THR A 93 8.14 -6.92 3.46
N TYR A 94 8.69 -7.10 2.27
CA TYR A 94 9.00 -6.00 1.35
C TYR A 94 7.94 -5.80 0.26
N PHE A 95 6.88 -6.61 0.21
CA PHE A 95 5.77 -6.37 -0.72
C PHE A 95 4.44 -6.52 0.00
N TYR A 96 3.60 -5.48 -0.12
CA TYR A 96 2.29 -5.43 0.50
C TYR A 96 1.20 -5.25 -0.54
N MET A 97 0.32 -6.23 -0.68
CA MET A 97 -0.86 -6.12 -1.54
C MET A 97 -1.86 -5.12 -0.97
N PHE A 98 -2.45 -4.27 -1.81
CA PHE A 98 -3.51 -3.34 -1.39
C PHE A 98 -4.77 -3.41 -2.24
N SER A 99 -4.72 -4.04 -3.42
CA SER A 99 -5.92 -4.36 -4.20
C SER A 99 -5.63 -5.47 -5.20
N ILE A 100 -6.68 -6.19 -5.58
CA ILE A 100 -6.68 -7.15 -6.70
C ILE A 100 -7.84 -6.81 -7.62
N TRP A 101 -7.60 -6.95 -8.92
CA TRP A 101 -8.57 -6.60 -9.95
C TRP A 101 -8.72 -7.74 -10.94
N ASN A 102 -9.95 -8.04 -11.33
CA ASN A 102 -10.24 -9.09 -12.30
C ASN A 102 -10.14 -8.59 -13.75
N GLU A 103 -10.37 -9.49 -14.69
CA GLU A 103 -10.30 -9.26 -16.15
C GLU A 103 -11.35 -8.24 -16.65
N LYS A 104 -12.42 -8.02 -15.86
CA LYS A 104 -13.47 -7.03 -16.15
C LYS A 104 -13.16 -5.66 -15.55
N ASN A 105 -11.95 -5.47 -15.04
CA ASN A 105 -11.50 -4.22 -14.43
C ASN A 105 -12.32 -3.84 -13.18
N ILE A 106 -12.77 -4.84 -12.43
CA ILE A 106 -13.45 -4.71 -11.14
C ILE A 106 -12.40 -4.93 -10.04
N CYS A 107 -12.27 -3.96 -9.14
CA CYS A 107 -11.53 -4.14 -7.90
C CYS A 107 -12.38 -5.02 -7.00
N LEU A 108 -11.84 -6.15 -6.55
CA LEU A 108 -12.60 -7.06 -5.70
C LEU A 108 -12.94 -6.42 -4.36
N SER A 109 -13.93 -6.97 -3.66
CA SER A 109 -14.22 -6.57 -2.29
C SER A 109 -13.01 -6.77 -1.38
N TRP A 110 -13.01 -6.14 -0.20
CA TRP A 110 -11.90 -6.34 0.73
C TRP A 110 -11.85 -7.76 1.28
N ASP A 111 -13.01 -8.37 1.53
CA ASP A 111 -13.07 -9.77 1.97
C ASP A 111 -12.41 -10.70 0.94
N GLU A 112 -12.75 -10.54 -0.35
CA GLU A 112 -12.08 -11.28 -1.43
C GLU A 112 -10.59 -10.89 -1.56
N THR A 113 -10.23 -9.63 -1.28
CA THR A 113 -8.82 -9.20 -1.27
C THR A 113 -8.03 -9.94 -0.19
N GLU A 114 -8.60 -10.13 1.00
CA GLU A 114 -8.00 -10.92 2.10
C GLU A 114 -7.88 -12.40 1.71
N GLU A 115 -8.93 -12.98 1.13
CA GLU A 115 -8.92 -14.37 0.64
C GLU A 115 -7.82 -14.60 -0.42
N TRP A 116 -7.71 -13.70 -1.41
CA TRP A 116 -6.67 -13.80 -2.43
C TRP A 116 -5.27 -13.56 -1.89
N ALA A 117 -5.11 -12.69 -0.90
CA ALA A 117 -3.84 -12.49 -0.22
C ALA A 117 -3.39 -13.79 0.48
N GLU A 118 -4.31 -14.50 1.14
CA GLU A 118 -4.03 -15.81 1.75
C GLU A 118 -3.69 -16.87 0.69
N LEU A 119 -4.50 -16.98 -0.37
CA LEU A 119 -4.29 -17.95 -1.46
C LEU A 119 -2.92 -17.78 -2.14
N LEU A 120 -2.51 -16.54 -2.38
CA LEU A 120 -1.22 -16.23 -3.02
C LEU A 120 -0.04 -16.23 -2.04
N GLY A 121 -0.29 -16.36 -0.73
CA GLY A 121 0.74 -16.24 0.30
C GLY A 121 1.37 -14.84 0.40
N ILE A 122 0.62 -13.79 0.07
CA ILE A 122 1.08 -12.39 0.04
C ILE A 122 0.50 -11.63 1.23
N THR A 123 1.32 -10.87 1.95
CA THR A 123 0.84 -9.98 3.00
C THR A 123 0.11 -8.77 2.40
N HIS A 124 -1.08 -8.44 2.88
CA HIS A 124 -1.74 -7.18 2.52
C HIS A 124 -1.26 -6.01 3.39
N VAL A 125 -1.47 -4.78 2.94
CA VAL A 125 -1.18 -3.56 3.73
C VAL A 125 -1.85 -3.60 5.11
N PRO A 126 -1.23 -3.05 6.17
CA PRO A 126 -1.85 -3.00 7.49
C PRO A 126 -3.23 -2.33 7.46
N VAL A 127 -4.21 -2.96 8.11
CA VAL A 127 -5.57 -2.42 8.24
C VAL A 127 -5.67 -1.61 9.52
N PHE A 128 -6.08 -0.36 9.40
CA PHE A 128 -6.45 0.47 10.54
C PHE A 128 -7.91 0.24 10.95
N TYR A 129 -8.82 0.17 9.98
CA TYR A 129 -10.26 0.09 10.24
C TYR A 129 -11.00 -0.70 9.17
N LYS A 130 -11.98 -1.49 9.63
CA LYS A 130 -12.98 -2.22 8.83
C LYS A 130 -14.33 -2.02 9.51
N GLY A 131 -15.26 -1.33 8.87
CA GLY A 131 -16.55 -1.03 9.47
C GLY A 131 -17.33 0.07 8.76
N ILE A 132 -18.44 0.48 9.36
CA ILE A 132 -19.24 1.60 8.83
C ILE A 132 -18.43 2.90 8.98
N TRP A 133 -18.45 3.76 7.96
CA TRP A 133 -17.75 5.04 8.00
C TRP A 133 -18.01 5.82 9.31
N ASP A 134 -16.93 6.07 10.04
CA ASP A 134 -16.93 6.76 11.34
C ASP A 134 -15.93 7.92 11.35
N MET A 135 -16.47 9.14 11.35
CA MET A 135 -15.67 10.36 11.36
C MET A 135 -14.88 10.55 12.66
N ASN A 136 -15.32 9.98 13.79
CA ASN A 136 -14.57 10.06 15.05
C ASN A 136 -13.28 9.25 14.93
N TYR A 137 -13.38 8.03 14.40
CA TYR A 137 -12.22 7.19 14.11
C TYR A 137 -11.22 7.89 13.18
N ILE A 138 -11.71 8.54 12.11
CA ILE A 138 -10.86 9.33 11.20
C ILE A 138 -10.11 10.45 11.94
N GLN A 139 -10.79 11.19 12.82
CA GLN A 139 -10.17 12.27 13.58
C GLN A 139 -9.09 11.76 14.55
N GLU A 140 -9.34 10.63 15.20
CA GLU A 140 -8.35 9.98 16.08
C GLU A 140 -7.15 9.46 15.29
N LEU A 141 -7.40 8.85 14.13
CA LEU A 141 -6.35 8.36 13.24
C LEU A 141 -5.47 9.52 12.72
N ASN A 142 -6.08 10.63 12.34
CA ASN A 142 -5.36 11.85 11.93
C ASN A 142 -4.45 12.36 13.05
N LYS A 143 -4.95 12.46 14.29
CA LYS A 143 -4.15 12.88 15.46
C LYS A 143 -2.98 11.93 15.72
N ARG A 144 -3.22 10.61 15.62
CA ARG A 144 -2.18 9.58 15.76
C ARG A 144 -1.08 9.78 14.71
N MET A 145 -1.43 10.04 13.45
CA MET A 145 -0.46 10.28 12.38
C MET A 145 0.33 11.57 12.58
N GLU A 146 -0.33 12.64 13.01
CA GLU A 146 0.33 13.92 13.32
C GLU A 146 1.35 13.77 14.47
N SER A 147 1.09 12.88 15.42
CA SER A 147 2.01 12.56 16.51
C SER A 147 3.13 11.59 16.12
N ASN A 148 3.05 10.96 14.95
CA ASN A 148 3.99 9.94 14.47
C ASN A 148 4.48 10.24 13.04
N PRO A 149 5.00 11.44 12.76
CA PRO A 149 5.31 11.84 11.40
C PRO A 149 6.40 10.97 10.76
N ASP A 150 7.39 10.50 11.51
CA ASP A 150 8.52 9.77 10.93
C ASP A 150 8.26 8.28 10.67
N THR A 151 7.04 7.80 10.98
CA THR A 151 6.70 6.37 10.88
C THR A 151 5.44 6.08 10.06
N ILE A 152 4.49 7.02 9.96
CA ILE A 152 3.25 6.85 9.19
C ILE A 152 3.11 7.95 8.14
N GLU A 153 2.97 7.58 6.86
CA GLU A 153 2.70 8.55 5.78
C GLU A 153 1.25 9.04 5.83
N GLY A 154 0.32 8.11 6.00
CA GLY A 154 -1.10 8.38 5.90
C GLY A 154 -1.93 7.11 5.78
N TYR A 155 -3.08 7.23 5.13
CA TYR A 155 -3.98 6.11 4.88
C TYR A 155 -4.67 6.18 3.52
N VAL A 156 -5.16 5.04 3.08
CA VAL A 156 -6.09 4.90 1.97
C VAL A 156 -7.42 4.44 2.55
N VAL A 157 -8.50 5.13 2.17
CA VAL A 157 -9.88 4.71 2.42
C VAL A 157 -10.48 4.20 1.12
N ARG A 158 -11.21 3.08 1.16
CA ARG A 158 -12.08 2.62 0.07
C ARG A 158 -13.41 2.10 0.59
N LEU A 159 -14.42 2.05 -0.26
CA LEU A 159 -15.58 1.18 0.00
C LEU A 159 -15.12 -0.29 0.09
N SER A 160 -15.67 -1.02 1.06
CA SER A 160 -15.31 -2.43 1.28
C SER A 160 -15.83 -3.35 0.18
N ARG A 161 -16.98 -3.00 -0.43
CA ARG A 161 -17.53 -3.73 -1.59
C ARG A 161 -16.59 -3.66 -2.80
N GLU A 162 -16.84 -4.54 -3.77
CA GLU A 162 -16.26 -4.42 -5.11
C GLU A 162 -16.74 -3.15 -5.83
N TYR A 163 -15.95 -2.69 -6.79
CA TYR A 163 -16.30 -1.57 -7.66
C TYR A 163 -15.56 -1.63 -8.99
N HIS A 164 -16.20 -1.12 -10.03
CA HIS A 164 -15.55 -1.02 -11.34
C HIS A 164 -14.53 0.13 -11.35
N TYR A 165 -13.50 0.02 -12.19
CA TYR A 165 -12.44 1.05 -12.30
C TYR A 165 -12.97 2.47 -12.58
N SER A 166 -14.11 2.60 -13.29
CA SER A 166 -14.75 3.90 -13.52
C SER A 166 -15.23 4.60 -12.24
N GLU A 167 -15.54 3.83 -11.19
CA GLU A 167 -15.94 4.37 -9.88
C GLU A 167 -14.74 4.73 -9.00
N PHE A 168 -13.55 4.19 -9.28
CA PHE A 168 -12.38 4.21 -8.40
C PHE A 168 -12.09 5.59 -7.80
N ARG A 169 -12.14 6.65 -8.62
CA ARG A 169 -11.85 8.03 -8.19
C ARG A 169 -12.85 8.60 -7.18
N ASN A 170 -14.04 8.02 -7.10
CA ASN A 170 -15.10 8.47 -6.21
C ASN A 170 -15.21 7.61 -4.95
N VAL A 171 -14.77 6.35 -5.01
CA VAL A 171 -14.96 5.37 -3.93
C VAL A 171 -13.66 4.95 -3.23
N CYS A 172 -12.53 5.51 -3.64
CA CYS A 172 -11.21 5.29 -3.07
C CYS A 172 -10.45 6.61 -2.97
N GLY A 173 -9.94 6.92 -1.78
CA GLY A 173 -9.26 8.16 -1.46
C GLY A 173 -8.03 7.92 -0.62
N LYS A 174 -7.11 8.90 -0.62
CA LYS A 174 -5.94 8.90 0.25
C LYS A 174 -5.91 10.15 1.10
N TYR A 175 -5.42 10.01 2.32
CA TYR A 175 -4.94 11.10 3.16
C TYR A 175 -3.44 10.92 3.37
N VAL A 176 -2.69 12.00 3.17
CA VAL A 176 -1.25 12.05 3.45
C VAL A 176 -1.05 13.16 4.45
N ARG A 177 -0.31 12.88 5.53
CA ARG A 177 -0.06 13.88 6.57
C ARG A 177 0.68 15.10 5.99
N LYS A 178 0.51 16.24 6.63
CA LYS A 178 1.27 17.45 6.29
C LYS A 178 2.78 17.18 6.41
N ASN A 179 3.55 17.80 5.52
CA ASN A 179 5.01 17.73 5.48
C ASN A 179 5.59 16.32 5.28
N HIS A 180 4.87 15.41 4.61
CA HIS A 180 5.40 14.07 4.28
C HIS A 180 6.56 14.15 3.27
N VAL A 181 6.38 14.87 2.16
CA VAL A 181 7.44 15.13 1.20
C VAL A 181 7.96 16.55 1.40
N GLN A 182 9.16 16.67 1.97
CA GLN A 182 9.90 17.93 1.94
C GLN A 182 10.69 17.96 0.62
N ASN A 183 10.34 18.88 -0.28
CA ASN A 183 10.91 19.04 -1.63
C ASN A 183 12.44 19.36 -1.68
N ASN A 184 13.18 19.15 -0.59
CA ASN A 184 14.60 19.50 -0.48
C ASN A 184 15.55 18.33 -0.77
N HIS A 185 15.03 17.13 -1.02
CA HIS A 185 15.82 15.95 -1.37
C HIS A 185 15.32 15.39 -2.70
N GLY A 186 16.20 15.26 -3.69
CA GLY A 186 15.85 14.78 -5.05
C GLY A 186 15.13 13.42 -5.05
N HIS A 187 14.57 13.03 -6.19
CA HIS A 187 13.75 11.81 -6.34
C HIS A 187 14.46 10.59 -5.73
N TRP A 188 13.75 9.79 -4.92
CA TRP A 188 14.33 8.65 -4.16
C TRP A 188 15.16 7.71 -5.05
N SER A 189 14.75 7.52 -6.30
CA SER A 189 15.41 6.66 -7.30
C SER A 189 16.77 7.16 -7.81
N THR A 190 17.15 8.39 -7.47
CA THR A 190 18.46 8.99 -7.81
C THR A 190 19.45 8.99 -6.64
N GLN A 191 18.98 8.59 -5.45
CA GLN A 191 19.79 8.52 -4.25
C GLN A 191 20.36 7.12 -4.05
N LYS A 192 21.40 7.01 -3.22
CA LYS A 192 21.93 5.70 -2.81
C LYS A 192 20.80 4.87 -2.18
N ILE A 193 20.61 3.65 -2.66
CA ILE A 193 19.60 2.73 -2.11
C ILE A 193 19.93 2.46 -0.63
N ILE A 194 19.02 2.87 0.25
CA ILE A 194 18.99 2.49 1.66
C ILE A 194 17.90 1.45 1.81
N LYS A 195 18.24 0.29 2.36
CA LYS A 195 17.30 -0.83 2.54
C LYS A 195 16.45 -0.59 3.80
N ASN A 196 15.14 -0.82 3.70
CA ASN A 196 14.25 -0.88 4.87
C ASN A 196 14.49 -2.16 5.68
N GLU A 197 14.24 -2.15 6.97
CA GLU A 197 14.42 -3.33 7.83
C GLU A 197 13.15 -4.18 7.91
N LEU A 198 13.34 -5.49 7.98
CA LEU A 198 12.28 -6.39 8.41
C LEU A 198 12.26 -6.48 9.94
N LYS A 199 11.10 -6.78 10.51
CA LYS A 199 10.95 -7.05 11.95
C LYS A 199 11.84 -8.22 12.32
N ASN A 200 12.62 -8.04 13.39
CA ASN A 200 13.28 -9.16 14.02
C ASN A 200 12.22 -9.99 14.74
N PHE A 201 11.94 -11.19 14.26
CA PHE A 201 11.27 -12.18 15.08
C PHE A 201 12.30 -12.66 16.10
N GLU A 202 12.40 -12.00 17.25
CA GLU A 202 13.06 -12.64 18.39
C GLU A 202 12.33 -13.95 18.62
N SER A 203 13.03 -15.06 18.38
CA SER A 203 12.58 -16.36 18.83
C SER A 203 12.43 -16.26 20.33
N TYR A 204 11.18 -16.15 20.82
CA TYR A 204 10.84 -16.53 22.18
C TYR A 204 11.03 -18.05 22.30
N ALA A 205 12.27 -18.52 22.19
CA ALA A 205 12.70 -19.78 22.72
C ALA A 205 12.78 -19.60 24.24
N ASN A 206 11.61 -19.62 24.88
CA ASN A 206 11.50 -19.88 26.30
C ASN A 206 11.91 -21.33 26.51
N HIS A 207 13.04 -21.56 27.17
CA HIS A 207 13.21 -22.61 28.18
C HIS A 207 13.98 -22.00 29.37
#